data_AF-A0A1G7DAA7-F1
#
_entry.id   AF-A0A1G7DAA7-F1
#
_cell.length_a   1.000
_cell.length_b   1.000
_cell.length_c   1.000
_cell.angle_alpha   90.00
_cell.angle_beta   90.00
_cell.angle_gamma   90.00
#
_symmetry.space_group_name_H-M   'P 1'
#
loop_
_entity.id
_entity.type
_entity.pdbx_description
1 polymer ?
#
loop_
_entity_poly.entity_id
_entity_poly.type
_entity_poly.pdbx_seq_one_letter_code
_entity_poly.pdbx_strand_id
1 'polypeptide(L)'
;MTSSTLKKWLPGLLFLSAQLINTLYELTQDTRTLSWAPHTTQVFYRIDAFENGQTWEKQAVESRYSIAQSQWEAHASGNLRRLVESVEAQKPGNPDSVRITYRRNGAPERTYLWKASR
;
A
#
# COMPACT_ATOMS: atom_id res chain seq x y z
N MET A 1 -18.15 -28.87 41.05
CA MET A 1 -17.18 -27.93 41.67
C MET A 1 -16.22 -27.32 40.63
N THR A 2 -16.70 -26.96 39.44
CA THR A 2 -15.86 -26.55 38.29
C THR A 2 -16.21 -25.15 37.73
N SER A 3 -17.32 -24.55 38.19
CA SER A 3 -17.82 -23.27 37.66
C SER A 3 -17.07 -22.03 38.20
N SER A 4 -16.56 -22.06 39.44
CA SER A 4 -15.98 -20.86 40.06
C SER A 4 -14.56 -20.55 39.57
N THR A 5 -13.78 -21.57 39.23
CA THR A 5 -12.43 -21.43 38.66
C THR A 5 -12.50 -20.83 37.25
N LEU A 6 -13.43 -21.29 36.42
CA LEU A 6 -13.65 -20.73 35.08
C LEU A 6 -13.98 -19.23 35.11
N LYS A 7 -14.84 -18.78 36.04
CA LYS A 7 -15.15 -17.34 36.20
C LYS A 7 -13.94 -16.50 36.63
N LYS A 8 -13.02 -17.06 37.43
CA LYS A 8 -11.79 -16.38 37.87
C LYS A 8 -10.82 -16.11 36.70
N TRP A 9 -10.73 -17.05 35.76
CA TRP A 9 -9.80 -16.94 34.63
C TRP A 9 -10.42 -16.29 33.39
N LEU A 10 -11.75 -16.17 33.33
CA LEU A 10 -12.48 -15.60 32.20
C LEU A 10 -11.96 -14.24 31.75
N PRO A 11 -11.68 -13.25 32.64
CA PRO A 11 -11.14 -11.97 32.19
C PRO A 11 -9.75 -12.09 31.55
N GLY A 12 -8.89 -12.96 32.09
CA GLY A 12 -7.55 -13.19 31.54
C GLY A 12 -7.58 -13.90 30.19
N LEU A 13 -8.47 -14.89 30.04
CA LEU A 13 -8.70 -15.58 28.77
C LEU A 13 -9.27 -14.63 27.71
N LEU A 14 -10.20 -13.76 28.08
CA LEU A 14 -10.75 -12.74 27.17
C LEU A 14 -9.67 -11.74 26.75
N PHE A 15 -8.83 -11.28 27.69
CA PHE A 15 -7.71 -10.40 27.38
C PHE A 15 -6.73 -11.06 26.40
N LEU A 16 -6.28 -12.28 26.69
CA LEU A 16 -5.36 -13.02 25.81
C LEU A 16 -5.97 -13.30 24.43
N SER A 17 -7.26 -13.63 24.39
CA SER A 17 -7.98 -13.83 23.13
C SER A 17 -8.07 -12.54 22.31
N ALA A 18 -8.35 -11.41 22.95
CA ALA A 18 -8.37 -10.11 22.30
C ALA A 18 -6.98 -9.73 21.75
N GLN A 19 -5.91 -9.99 22.51
CA GLN A 19 -4.53 -9.77 22.05
C GLN A 19 -4.17 -10.67 20.86
N LEU A 20 -4.57 -11.95 20.90
CA LEU A 20 -4.33 -12.89 19.80
C LEU A 20 -5.10 -12.48 18.53
N ILE A 21 -6.38 -12.12 18.67
CA ILE A 21 -7.20 -11.64 17.55
C ILE A 21 -6.59 -10.38 16.96
N ASN A 22 -6.18 -9.41 17.79
CA ASN A 22 -5.54 -8.20 17.31
C ASN A 22 -4.22 -8.51 16.57
N THR A 23 -3.41 -9.43 17.09
CA THR A 23 -2.16 -9.85 16.45
C THR A 23 -2.42 -10.51 15.09
N LEU A 24 -3.40 -11.41 15.01
CA LEU A 24 -3.78 -12.07 13.76
C LEU A 24 -4.38 -11.06 12.76
N TYR A 25 -5.18 -10.11 13.24
CA TYR A 25 -5.74 -9.05 12.43
C TYR A 25 -4.65 -8.12 11.86
N GLU A 26 -3.65 -7.76 12.67
CA GLU A 26 -2.51 -6.97 12.24
C GLU A 26 -1.68 -7.66 11.16
N LEU A 27 -1.56 -8.99 11.19
CA LEU A 27 -0.90 -9.76 10.12
C LEU A 27 -1.64 -9.65 8.77
N THR A 28 -2.94 -9.33 8.78
CA THR A 28 -3.74 -9.16 7.57
C THR A 28 -3.79 -7.72 7.07
N GLN A 29 -3.34 -6.74 7.87
CA GLN A 29 -3.32 -5.34 7.48
C GLN A 29 -2.00 -4.95 6.82
N ASP A 30 -2.08 -4.35 5.62
CA ASP A 30 -0.91 -3.88 4.88
C ASP A 30 -0.24 -2.64 5.52
N THR A 31 -0.90 -1.98 6.46
CA THR A 31 -0.42 -0.80 7.18
C THR A 31 -0.64 -0.98 8.69
N ARG A 32 0.43 -1.05 9.48
CA ARG A 32 0.36 -0.95 10.94
C ARG A 32 -0.05 0.47 11.31
N THR A 33 -1.32 0.69 11.64
CA THR A 33 -1.84 2.02 12.02
C THR A 33 -1.65 2.33 13.50
N LEU A 34 -1.50 1.32 14.36
CA LEU A 34 -1.33 1.45 15.81
C LEU A 34 -0.22 0.50 16.33
N SER A 35 1.03 0.76 15.95
CA SER A 35 2.19 0.04 16.49
C SER A 35 3.24 1.06 16.92
N TRP A 36 3.67 0.98 18.18
CA TRP A 36 4.76 1.79 18.72
C TRP A 36 6.13 1.42 18.13
N ALA A 37 6.24 0.27 17.47
CA ALA A 37 7.44 -0.11 16.72
C ALA A 37 7.52 0.71 15.41
N PRO A 38 8.70 1.24 15.04
CA PRO A 38 8.87 2.08 13.86
C PRO A 38 8.30 1.39 12.62
N HIS A 39 7.66 2.17 11.74
CA HIS A 39 7.10 1.67 10.49
C HIS A 39 8.22 1.09 9.61
N THR A 40 8.50 -0.21 9.74
CA THR A 40 9.58 -0.90 9.04
C THR A 40 9.22 -1.32 7.61
N THR A 41 7.97 -1.11 7.18
CA THR A 41 7.53 -1.50 5.83
C THR A 41 7.94 -0.45 4.80
N GLN A 42 9.17 -0.55 4.34
CA GLN A 42 9.61 0.12 3.11
C GLN A 42 8.94 -0.57 1.91
N VAL A 43 8.36 0.23 1.02
CA VAL A 43 7.74 -0.22 -0.21
C VAL A 43 8.57 0.32 -1.37
N PHE A 44 9.11 -0.57 -2.19
CA PHE A 44 9.65 -0.21 -3.48
C PHE A 44 8.49 0.04 -4.42
N TYR A 45 8.56 1.12 -5.20
CA TYR A 45 7.62 1.34 -6.28
C TYR A 45 8.33 1.69 -7.58
N ARG A 46 7.61 1.48 -8.68
CA ARG A 46 7.98 1.91 -10.02
C ARG A 46 6.74 2.38 -10.77
N ILE A 47 6.85 3.51 -11.46
CA ILE A 47 5.82 4.07 -12.32
C ILE A 47 6.31 4.01 -13.77
N ASP A 48 5.53 3.37 -14.62
CA ASP A 48 5.75 3.35 -16.07
C ASP A 48 4.51 3.96 -16.73
N ALA A 49 4.68 5.08 -17.42
CA ALA A 49 3.63 5.71 -18.22
C ALA A 49 3.79 5.32 -19.69
N PHE A 50 2.66 5.12 -20.38
CA PHE A 50 2.63 4.70 -21.77
C PHE A 50 1.72 5.59 -22.60
N GLU A 51 2.21 5.95 -23.79
CA GLU A 51 1.47 6.67 -24.81
C GLU A 51 1.63 5.91 -26.13
N ASN A 52 0.53 5.48 -26.75
CA ASN A 52 0.52 4.70 -27.98
C ASN A 52 1.44 3.47 -27.95
N GLY A 53 1.57 2.84 -26.77
CA GLY A 53 2.45 1.68 -26.55
C GLY A 53 3.93 2.02 -26.34
N GLN A 54 4.34 3.28 -26.48
CA GLN A 54 5.68 3.75 -26.16
C GLN A 54 5.78 4.10 -24.67
N THR A 55 6.85 3.67 -24.03
CA THR A 55 7.11 4.00 -22.62
C THR A 55 7.72 5.38 -22.52
N TRP A 56 7.23 6.20 -21.60
CA TRP A 56 7.81 7.51 -21.34
C TRP A 56 9.20 7.43 -20.74
N GLU A 57 10.02 8.44 -21.04
CA GLU A 57 11.30 8.64 -20.39
C GLU A 57 11.14 9.00 -18.92
N LYS A 58 12.15 8.65 -18.12
CA LYS A 58 12.19 8.93 -16.68
C LYS A 58 11.86 10.40 -16.37
N GLN A 59 12.50 11.36 -17.04
CA GLN A 59 12.27 12.78 -16.75
C GLN A 59 10.82 13.20 -17.03
N ALA A 60 10.18 12.64 -18.05
CA ALA A 60 8.79 12.96 -18.38
C ALA A 60 7.82 12.46 -17.29
N VAL A 61 8.04 11.23 -16.80
CA VAL A 61 7.26 10.66 -15.69
C VAL A 61 7.46 11.47 -14.41
N GLU A 62 8.71 11.78 -14.07
CA GLU A 62 9.04 12.53 -12.84
C GLU A 62 8.49 13.97 -12.90
N SER A 63 8.56 14.62 -14.06
CA SER A 63 7.98 15.95 -14.26
C SER A 63 6.44 15.93 -14.19
N ARG A 64 5.79 14.87 -14.66
CA ARG A 64 4.32 14.76 -14.66
C ARG A 64 3.75 14.59 -13.26
N TYR A 65 4.34 13.68 -12.48
CA TYR A 65 3.86 13.29 -11.15
C TYR A 65 4.59 13.96 -9.99
N SER A 66 5.67 14.71 -10.26
CA SER A 66 6.49 15.40 -9.24
C SER A 66 7.07 14.46 -8.17
N ILE A 67 7.32 13.21 -8.54
CA ILE A 67 7.89 12.15 -7.70
C ILE A 67 8.89 11.34 -8.53
N ALA A 68 9.81 10.63 -7.88
CA ALA A 68 10.76 9.77 -8.57
C ALA A 68 10.03 8.65 -9.34
N GLN A 69 10.54 8.26 -10.51
CA GLN A 69 9.95 7.17 -11.29
C GLN A 69 10.02 5.84 -10.52
N SER A 70 11.10 5.64 -9.76
CA SER A 70 11.32 4.46 -8.94
C SER A 70 12.13 4.80 -7.69
N GLN A 71 11.60 4.47 -6.51
CA GLN A 71 12.32 4.59 -5.25
C GLN A 71 11.75 3.67 -4.16
N TRP A 72 12.47 3.57 -3.06
CA TRP A 72 11.94 3.04 -1.81
C TRP A 72 11.26 4.16 -1.04
N GLU A 73 10.01 3.93 -0.64
CA GLU A 73 9.24 4.90 0.11
C GLU A 73 8.49 4.23 1.26
N ALA A 74 8.48 4.91 2.40
CA ALA A 74 7.60 4.53 3.50
C ALA A 74 6.18 4.95 3.11
N HIS A 75 5.21 4.02 3.20
CA HIS A 75 3.76 4.30 3.09
C HIS A 75 3.11 4.36 1.67
N ALA A 76 3.77 3.90 0.60
CA ALA A 76 3.39 4.29 -0.77
C ALA A 76 2.19 3.58 -1.46
N SER A 77 1.76 2.38 -1.04
CA SER A 77 0.87 1.55 -1.90
C SER A 77 -0.49 2.18 -2.21
N GLY A 78 -1.13 2.84 -1.24
CA GLY A 78 -2.42 3.51 -1.45
C GLY A 78 -2.30 4.95 -1.98
N ASN A 79 -1.18 5.63 -1.69
CA ASN A 79 -1.01 7.05 -2.00
C ASN A 79 -0.62 7.29 -3.46
N LEU A 80 0.24 6.44 -4.03
CA LEU A 80 0.69 6.61 -5.41
C LEU A 80 -0.43 6.40 -6.44
N ARG A 81 -1.33 5.43 -6.19
CA ARG A 81 -2.53 5.24 -7.01
C ARG A 81 -3.39 6.51 -7.04
N ARG A 82 -3.72 7.06 -5.86
CA ARG A 82 -4.54 8.27 -5.75
C ARG A 82 -3.87 9.49 -6.37
N LEU A 83 -2.55 9.59 -6.24
CA LEU A 83 -1.77 10.64 -6.88
C LEU A 83 -1.92 10.59 -8.40
N VAL A 84 -1.68 9.42 -9.01
CA VAL A 84 -1.84 9.25 -10.46
C VAL A 84 -3.27 9.54 -10.90
N GLU A 85 -4.28 8.96 -10.22
CA GLU A 85 -5.69 9.24 -10.50
C GLU A 85 -6.02 10.75 -10.44
N SER A 86 -5.51 11.46 -9.42
CA SER A 86 -5.73 12.89 -9.25
C SER A 86 -5.03 13.75 -10.31
N VAL A 87 -3.78 13.42 -10.64
CA VAL A 87 -3.01 14.17 -11.65
C VAL A 87 -3.65 14.02 -13.02
N GLU A 88 -4.02 12.79 -13.39
CA GLU A 88 -4.62 12.53 -14.70
C GLU A 88 -6.06 13.03 -14.80
N ALA A 89 -6.81 13.11 -13.69
CA ALA A 89 -8.11 13.77 -13.67
C ALA A 89 -8.03 15.29 -13.93
N GLN A 90 -6.91 15.93 -13.56
CA GLN A 90 -6.73 17.39 -13.68
C GLN A 90 -6.03 17.82 -14.96
N LYS A 91 -5.20 16.94 -15.54
CA LYS A 91 -4.38 17.27 -16.71
C LYS A 91 -4.80 16.40 -17.90
N PRO A 92 -5.71 16.87 -18.77
CA PRO A 92 -6.08 16.11 -19.97
C PRO A 92 -4.88 15.94 -20.91
N GLY A 93 -4.88 14.86 -21.68
CA GLY A 93 -3.79 14.48 -22.59
C GLY A 93 -2.99 13.29 -22.09
N ASN A 94 -1.77 13.13 -22.60
CA ASN A 94 -0.93 11.97 -22.35
C ASN A 94 -0.63 11.79 -20.84
N PRO A 95 -0.51 10.54 -20.32
CA PRO A 95 -0.44 9.24 -21.01
C PRO A 95 -1.79 8.49 -21.19
N ASP A 96 -1.84 7.49 -22.09
CA ASP A 96 -3.01 6.61 -22.31
C ASP A 96 -3.19 5.59 -21.18
N SER A 97 -2.08 5.17 -20.57
CA SER A 97 -2.09 4.24 -19.45
C SER A 97 -0.88 4.41 -18.57
N VAL A 98 -1.04 4.09 -17.28
CA VAL A 98 0.01 4.18 -16.27
C VAL A 98 0.02 2.88 -15.49
N ARG A 99 1.17 2.21 -15.48
CA ARG A 99 1.43 1.03 -14.68
C ARG A 99 2.18 1.44 -13.42
N ILE A 100 1.68 1.03 -12.28
CA ILE A 100 2.35 1.24 -11.00
C ILE A 100 2.63 -0.12 -10.39
N THR A 101 3.91 -0.44 -10.24
CA THR A 101 4.37 -1.67 -9.62
C THR A 101 4.82 -1.36 -8.20
N TYR A 102 4.37 -2.18 -7.25
CA TYR A 102 4.69 -2.06 -5.83
C TYR A 102 5.26 -3.37 -5.32
N ARG A 103 6.34 -3.30 -4.55
CA ARG A 103 6.92 -4.44 -3.87
C ARG A 103 7.27 -4.07 -2.45
N ARG A 104 6.73 -4.81 -1.48
CA ARG A 104 7.24 -4.74 -0.11
C ARG A 104 8.44 -5.67 0.02
N ASN A 105 9.37 -5.33 0.91
CA ASN A 105 10.49 -6.23 1.18
C ASN A 105 9.96 -7.62 1.61
N GLY A 106 10.38 -8.67 0.90
CA GLY A 106 9.95 -10.06 1.13
C GLY A 106 8.52 -10.43 0.67
N ALA A 107 7.78 -9.53 0.01
CA ALA A 107 6.43 -9.79 -0.50
C ALA A 107 6.40 -9.90 -2.04
N PRO A 108 5.39 -10.59 -2.62
CA PRO A 108 5.19 -10.59 -4.05
C PRO A 108 4.87 -9.18 -4.59
N GLU A 109 5.30 -8.93 -5.82
CA GLU A 109 4.99 -7.68 -6.51
C GLU A 109 3.49 -7.58 -6.80
N ARG A 110 2.95 -6.37 -6.66
CA ARG A 110 1.58 -6.04 -7.04
C ARG A 110 1.62 -4.93 -8.09
N THR A 111 0.82 -5.10 -9.13
CA THR A 111 0.75 -4.13 -10.23
C THR A 111 -0.64 -3.56 -10.31
N TYR A 112 -0.72 -2.24 -10.38
CA TYR A 112 -1.92 -1.49 -10.66
C TYR A 112 -1.81 -0.86 -12.06
N LEU A 113 -2.91 -0.90 -12.82
CA LEU A 113 -2.99 -0.30 -14.14
C LEU A 113 -4.10 0.75 -14.14
N TRP A 114 -3.71 2.00 -14.32
CA TRP A 114 -4.61 3.08 -14.66
C TRP A 114 -4.70 3.20 -16.19
N LYS A 115 -5.89 3.51 -16.70
CA LYS A 115 -6.15 3.75 -18.12
C LYS A 115 -6.98 5.01 -18.25
N ALA A 116 -6.65 5.84 -19.25
CA ALA A 116 -7.48 6.98 -19.60
C ALA A 116 -8.88 6.49 -20.03
N SER A 117 -9.93 7.08 -19.47
CA SER A 117 -11.29 6.92 -19.95
C SER A 117 -11.39 7.68 -21.28
N ARG A 118 -11.53 6.95 -22.39
CA ARG A 118 -11.77 7.53 -23.71
C ARG A 118 -13.11 8.23 -23.79
#